data_AF-T4VPQ7-F1
#
_entry.id   AF-T4VPQ7-F1
#
_cell.length_a   1.000
_cell.length_b   1.000
_cell.length_c   1.000
_cell.angle_alpha   90.00
_cell.angle_beta   90.00
_cell.angle_gamma   90.00
#
_symmetry.space_group_name_H-M   'P 1'
#
loop_
_entity.id
_entity.type
_entity.pdbx_description
1 polymer ?
#
loop_
_entity_poly.entity_id
_entity_poly.type
_entity_poly.pdbx_seq_one_letter_code
_entity_poly.pdbx_strand_id
1 'polypeptide(L)' 'MYKKKCEYCGKEFNSQQPNAKYCGKYCGGKARNLRKIINKMKRG' A
#
# COMPACT_ATOMS: atom_id res chain seq x y z
N MET A 1 -7.00 16.48 -7.56
CA MET A 1 -6.93 15.47 -6.48
C MET A 1 -7.73 14.26 -6.91
N TYR A 2 -7.20 13.05 -6.71
CA TYR A 2 -7.82 11.78 -7.12
C TYR A 2 -8.36 11.06 -5.88
N LYS A 3 -9.67 10.82 -5.84
CA LYS A 3 -10.28 9.94 -4.84
C LYS A 3 -9.93 8.50 -5.16
N LYS A 4 -9.33 7.81 -4.20
CA LYS A 4 -8.85 6.44 -4.35
C LYS A 4 -9.13 5.62 -3.13
N LYS A 5 -9.18 4.30 -3.31
CA LYS A 5 -9.29 3.32 -2.24
C LYS A 5 -7.91 2.75 -1.93
N CYS A 6 -7.54 2.69 -0.66
CA CYS A 6 -6.29 2.10 -0.23
C CYS A 6 -6.31 0.59 -0.46
N GLU A 7 -5.39 0.06 -1.25
CA GLU A 7 -5.30 -1.38 -1.49
C GLU A 7 -4.95 -2.19 -0.23
N TYR A 8 -4.40 -1.55 0.81
CA TYR A 8 -4.02 -2.21 2.05
C TYR A 8 -5.14 -2.24 3.10
N CYS A 9 -5.82 -1.12 3.33
CA CYS A 9 -6.82 -1.00 4.40
C CYS A 9 -8.25 -0.75 3.90
N GLY A 10 -8.45 -0.58 2.59
CA GLY A 10 -9.76 -0.35 1.99
C GLY A 10 -10.36 1.04 2.21
N LYS A 11 -9.67 1.94 2.92
CA LYS A 11 -10.17 3.31 3.17
C LYS A 11 -10.11 4.18 1.93
N GLU A 12 -11.11 5.03 1.76
CA GLU A 12 -11.12 6.08 0.74
C GLU A 12 -10.22 7.24 1.17
N PHE A 13 -9.41 7.75 0.25
CA PHE A 13 -8.50 8.85 0.50
C PHE A 13 -8.30 9.70 -0.75
N ASN A 14 -7.94 10.96 -0.54
CA ASN A 14 -7.58 11.87 -1.61
C ASN A 14 -6.08 11.80 -1.85
N SER A 15 -5.66 11.45 -3.06
CA SER A 15 -4.26 11.51 -3.47
C SER A 15 -4.01 12.66 -4.44
N GLN A 16 -2.82 13.24 -4.36
CA GLN A 16 -2.32 14.13 -5.39
C GLN A 16 -1.69 13.37 -6.56
N GLN A 17 -1.36 12.08 -6.36
CA GLN A 17 -0.70 11.27 -7.36
C GLN A 17 -1.70 10.29 -8.01
N PRO A 18 -1.76 10.23 -9.35
CA PRO A 18 -2.63 9.29 -10.05
C PRO A 18 -2.21 7.83 -9.85
N ASN A 19 -0.98 7.57 -9.40
CA ASN A 19 -0.46 6.23 -9.15
C ASN A 19 -0.39 5.85 -7.67
N ALA A 20 -0.97 6.66 -6.77
CA ALA A 20 -1.03 6.29 -5.36
C ALA A 20 -1.92 5.06 -5.17
N LYS A 21 -1.39 4.07 -4.47
CA LYS A 21 -2.04 2.78 -4.16
C LYS A 21 -2.53 2.69 -2.72
N TYR A 22 -1.98 3.54 -1.85
CA TYR A 22 -2.20 3.48 -0.41
C TYR A 22 -2.54 4.85 0.13
N CYS A 23 -3.36 4.90 1.19
CA CYS A 23 -3.81 6.15 1.81
C CYS A 23 -2.70 6.98 2.48
N GLY A 24 -1.51 6.41 2.64
CA GLY A 24 -0.36 7.11 3.19
C GLY A 24 0.86 6.22 3.40
N LYS A 25 1.92 6.81 3.96
CA LYS A 25 3.20 6.14 4.21
C LYS A 25 3.06 4.90 5.10
N TYR A 26 2.14 4.92 6.06
CA TYR A 26 1.88 3.79 6.95
C TYR A 26 1.45 2.52 6.22
N CYS A 27 0.39 2.62 5.40
CA CYS A 27 -0.13 1.50 4.63
C CYS A 27 0.87 1.04 3.56
N GLY A 28 1.56 1.99 2.89
CA GLY A 28 2.63 1.65 1.95
C GLY A 28 3.80 0.93 2.61
N GLY A 29 4.20 1.35 3.81
CA GLY A 29 5.25 0.72 4.60
C GLY A 29 4.90 -0.70 5.04
N LYS A 30 3.68 -0.91 5.54
CA LYS A 30 3.16 -2.23 5.88
C LYS A 30 3.10 -3.16 4.68
N ALA A 31 2.57 -2.68 3.55
CA ALA A 31 2.52 -3.45 2.31
C ALA A 31 3.93 -3.80 1.77
N ARG A 32 4.92 -2.91 1.96
CA ARG A 32 6.33 -3.19 1.62
C ARG A 32 6.94 -4.24 2.54
N ASN A 33 6.69 -4.16 3.85
CA ASN A 33 7.18 -5.11 4.83
C ASN A 33 6.57 -6.51 4.58
N LEU A 34 5.25 -6.59 4.37
CA LEU A 34 4.56 -7.83 4.04
C LEU A 34 5.16 -8.51 2.80
N ARG A 35 5.44 -7.75 1.73
CA ARG A 35 6.13 -8.29 0.54
C ARG A 35 7.51 -8.85 0.87
N LYS A 36 8.28 -8.20 1.76
CA LYS A 36 9.59 -8.72 2.19
C LYS A 36 9.45 -10.04 2.95
N ILE A 37 8.48 -10.14 3.87
CA ILE A 37 8.20 -11.37 4.62
C ILE A 37 7.80 -12.49 3.65
N ILE A 38 6.85 -12.24 2.76
CA ILE A 38 6.41 -13.22 1.77
C ILE A 38 7.57 -13.68 0.88
N ASN A 39 8.39 -12.75 0.38
CA ASN A 39 9.55 -13.09 -0.44
C ASN A 39 10.63 -13.87 0.32
N LYS A 40 10.76 -13.63 1.63
CA LYS A 40 11.63 -14.42 2.50
C LYS A 40 11.08 -15.84 2.67
N MET A 41 9.77 -15.98 2.91
CA MET A 41 9.11 -17.29 3.03
C MET A 41 9.19 -18.12 1.74
N LYS A 42 9.10 -17.48 0.56
CA LYS A 42 9.21 -18.17 -0.74
C LYS A 42 10.61 -18.66 -1.10
N ARG A 43 11.65 -18.23 -0.38
CA ARG A 43 13.05 -18.55 -0.65
C ARG A 43 13.59 -19.67 0.25
N GLY A 44 12.75 -20.24 1.11
CA GLY A 44 13.08 -21.34 2.02
C GLY A 44 12.54 -22.66 1.51
#